data_AF-W2K0H4-F1
#
_entry.id   AF-W2K0H4-F1
#
_cell.length_a   1.000
_cell.length_b   1.000
_cell.length_c   1.000
_cell.angle_alpha   90.00
_cell.angle_beta   90.00
_cell.angle_gamma   90.00
#
_symmetry.space_group_name_H-M   'P 1'
#
loop_
_entity.id
_entity.type
_entity.pdbx_description
1 polymer ?
#
loop_
_entity_poly.entity_id
_entity_poly.type
_entity_poly.pdbx_seq_one_letter_code
_entity_poly.pdbx_strand_id
1 'polypeptide(L)'
;MLEVIGAGVGNSNADETNFVSVFKSSSNFESLQANLNREGISRPSSLIPALEYSDKRAATELAQMKLLLQRFFRMYWRTASYNLTRFGVALVMGLLTGITYLDTNYSSYAGVNSGMGMVFSVMGFVGVISFNSMVPVAAKERGVFYRERAAQTYNAFWYFFGSGVVEIPYTFAAVLVFMAAFYPIVGFTGAYAFFTFYLILSLYVLFQEYLAEFVVFLSPNVEIAEILGMVVNLITFLFSGFSPPAVALPEGVKWIYTINPLTYSLSALATVVFGDCPSDNSNAIGCRRMENVPPALPSGITVKEYLEINFLMNHSEIWRNCSILFAFVIFVRGLTLLAMRFLNHQKK
;
A
#
# COMPACT_ATOMS: atom_id res chain seq x y z
N MET A 1 31.09 -9.22 -11.91
CA MET A 1 32.17 -9.99 -12.56
C MET A 1 31.90 -10.07 -14.06
N LEU A 2 32.22 -9.00 -14.79
CA LEU A 2 32.37 -8.91 -16.25
C LEU A 2 33.22 -7.64 -16.52
N GLU A 3 34.42 -7.62 -15.96
CA GLU A 3 35.44 -6.56 -16.15
C GLU A 3 36.66 -7.13 -16.87
N VAL A 4 36.49 -7.84 -18.00
CA VAL A 4 37.64 -8.17 -18.87
C VAL A 4 37.18 -8.34 -20.31
N ILE A 5 36.93 -7.24 -21.03
CA ILE A 5 37.11 -7.20 -22.49
C ILE A 5 37.69 -5.83 -22.84
N GLY A 6 38.99 -5.68 -22.59
CA GLY A 6 39.75 -4.47 -22.86
C GLY A 6 41.18 -4.83 -23.22
N ALA A 7 41.34 -5.63 -24.27
CA ALA A 7 42.64 -5.93 -24.86
C ALA A 7 42.55 -5.82 -26.38
N GLY A 8 43.03 -4.71 -26.92
CA GLY A 8 43.36 -4.58 -28.35
C GLY A 8 42.46 -3.64 -29.16
N VAL A 9 42.56 -2.33 -28.96
CA VAL A 9 42.28 -1.35 -30.02
C VAL A 9 43.34 -0.25 -29.94
N GLY A 10 44.50 -0.59 -30.47
CA GLY A 10 45.64 0.29 -30.64
C GLY A 10 46.44 -0.19 -31.83
N ASN A 11 45.80 -0.27 -33.00
CA ASN A 11 46.55 -0.35 -34.25
C ASN A 11 45.80 0.41 -35.36
N SER A 12 46.22 1.65 -35.56
CA SER A 12 45.71 2.61 -36.54
C SER A 12 46.17 2.31 -37.97
N ASN A 13 46.04 1.05 -38.41
CA ASN A 13 46.33 0.59 -39.78
C ASN A 13 45.51 -0.67 -40.17
N ALA A 14 44.40 -0.95 -39.49
CA ALA A 14 43.55 -2.11 -39.78
C ALA A 14 42.39 -1.70 -40.69
N ASP A 15 42.29 -2.36 -41.85
CA ASP A 15 41.22 -2.26 -42.85
C ASP A 15 39.89 -1.71 -42.33
N GLU A 16 39.41 -0.62 -42.94
CA GLU A 16 38.02 -0.15 -42.84
C GLU A 16 37.05 -1.11 -43.57
N THR A 17 37.12 -2.41 -43.26
CA THR A 17 36.20 -3.39 -43.85
C THR A 17 34.82 -3.12 -43.30
N ASN A 18 33.99 -2.47 -44.11
CA ASN A 18 32.59 -2.26 -43.80
C ASN A 18 31.83 -3.58 -43.92
N PHE A 19 31.72 -4.32 -42.82
CA PHE A 19 31.04 -5.62 -42.77
C PHE A 19 29.58 -5.56 -43.27
N VAL A 20 28.92 -4.40 -43.18
CA VAL A 20 27.55 -4.23 -43.70
C VAL A 20 27.54 -4.24 -45.22
N SER A 21 28.50 -3.58 -45.89
CA SER A 21 28.57 -3.59 -47.35
C SER A 21 28.99 -4.97 -47.88
N VAL A 22 29.95 -5.63 -47.23
CA VAL A 22 30.39 -6.99 -47.58
C VAL A 22 29.26 -8.01 -47.42
N PHE A 23 28.47 -7.93 -46.34
CA PHE A 23 27.31 -8.81 -46.19
C PHE A 23 26.27 -8.55 -47.28
N LYS A 24 25.94 -7.28 -47.57
CA LYS A 24 24.95 -6.93 -48.60
C LYS A 24 25.35 -7.36 -50.01
N SER A 25 26.63 -7.42 -50.34
CA SER A 25 27.12 -7.92 -51.63
C SER A 25 27.38 -9.44 -51.66
N SER A 26 27.18 -10.13 -50.53
CA SER A 26 27.43 -11.57 -50.44
C SER A 26 26.26 -12.40 -50.98
N SER A 27 26.58 -13.61 -51.45
CA SER A 27 25.57 -14.61 -51.86
C SER A 27 24.64 -15.03 -50.72
N ASN A 28 25.07 -14.89 -49.46
CA ASN A 28 24.24 -15.16 -48.28
C ASN A 28 23.10 -14.16 -48.15
N PHE A 29 23.37 -12.88 -48.43
CA PHE A 29 22.33 -11.84 -48.44
C PHE A 29 21.34 -12.06 -49.58
N GLU A 30 21.82 -12.40 -50.78
CA GLU A 30 20.94 -12.76 -51.91
C GLU A 30 20.04 -13.96 -51.57
N SER A 31 20.61 -15.02 -50.98
CA SER A 31 19.87 -16.21 -50.55
C SER A 31 18.84 -15.89 -49.46
N LEU A 32 19.21 -15.06 -48.48
CA LEU A 32 18.29 -14.58 -47.43
C LEU A 32 17.14 -13.77 -48.03
N GLN A 33 17.44 -12.84 -48.94
CA GLN A 33 16.45 -11.99 -49.58
C GLN A 33 15.51 -12.81 -50.48
N ALA A 34 16.04 -13.77 -51.22
CA ALA A 34 15.26 -14.71 -52.03
C ALA A 34 14.33 -15.55 -51.14
N ASN A 35 14.81 -16.03 -49.98
CA ASN A 35 13.98 -16.75 -49.01
C ASN A 35 12.89 -15.86 -48.41
N LEU A 36 13.21 -14.63 -48.00
CA LEU A 36 12.23 -13.69 -47.46
C LEU A 36 11.15 -13.34 -48.49
N ASN A 37 11.51 -13.20 -49.77
CA ASN A 37 10.59 -12.87 -50.85
C ASN A 37 9.65 -14.02 -51.26
N ARG A 38 9.81 -15.25 -50.72
CA ARG A 38 8.89 -16.36 -50.99
C ARG A 38 7.50 -16.03 -50.45
N GLU A 39 6.48 -16.44 -51.21
CA GLU A 39 5.09 -16.33 -50.78
C GLU A 39 4.86 -17.13 -49.49
N GLY A 40 4.08 -16.58 -48.57
CA GLY A 40 3.78 -17.17 -47.26
C GLY A 40 4.77 -16.80 -46.15
N ILE A 41 5.88 -16.11 -46.47
CA ILE A 41 6.85 -15.63 -45.47
C ILE A 41 6.66 -14.14 -45.21
N SER A 42 7.07 -13.28 -46.15
CA SER A 42 6.90 -11.81 -46.02
C SER A 42 5.79 -11.24 -46.91
N ARG A 43 5.22 -12.08 -47.79
CA ARG A 43 4.12 -11.72 -48.69
C ARG A 43 2.98 -12.73 -48.56
N PRO A 44 1.71 -12.30 -48.66
CA PRO A 44 0.58 -13.22 -48.64
C PRO A 44 0.72 -14.28 -49.75
N SER A 45 0.41 -15.54 -49.43
CA SER A 45 0.29 -16.61 -50.42
C SER A 45 -1.17 -17.01 -50.56
N SER A 46 -1.60 -17.35 -51.76
CA SER A 46 -2.92 -17.95 -51.98
C SER A 46 -3.01 -19.40 -51.50
N LEU A 47 -1.86 -20.08 -51.33
CA LEU A 47 -1.77 -21.50 -50.95
C LEU A 47 -1.60 -21.70 -49.44
N ILE A 48 -1.10 -20.69 -48.72
CA ILE A 48 -0.81 -20.76 -47.29
C ILE A 48 -1.62 -19.68 -46.58
N PRO A 49 -2.66 -20.04 -45.79
CA PRO A 49 -3.43 -19.06 -45.04
C PRO A 49 -2.58 -18.37 -43.98
N ALA A 50 -2.92 -17.13 -43.65
CA ALA A 50 -2.26 -16.41 -42.57
C ALA A 50 -2.47 -17.13 -41.23
N LEU A 51 -1.42 -17.16 -40.41
CA LEU A 51 -1.52 -17.70 -39.06
C LEU A 51 -2.29 -16.71 -38.19
N GLU A 52 -3.58 -16.97 -38.01
CA GLU A 52 -4.46 -16.16 -37.17
C GLU A 52 -4.68 -16.84 -35.82
N TYR A 53 -4.60 -16.04 -34.75
CA TYR A 53 -4.93 -16.48 -33.41
C TYR A 53 -6.25 -15.84 -32.99
N SER A 54 -7.19 -16.65 -32.49
CA SER A 54 -8.47 -16.15 -31.97
C SER A 54 -8.28 -15.26 -30.75
N ASP A 55 -7.31 -15.62 -29.90
CA ASP A 55 -7.06 -14.97 -28.63
C ASP A 55 -5.62 -14.53 -28.50
N LYS A 56 -5.45 -13.42 -27.77
CA LYS A 56 -4.13 -12.88 -27.44
C LYS A 56 -3.30 -13.82 -26.55
N ARG A 57 -3.95 -14.74 -25.82
CA ARG A 57 -3.34 -15.62 -24.81
C ARG A 57 -3.88 -17.04 -24.96
N ALA A 58 -3.04 -18.03 -24.69
CA ALA A 58 -3.40 -19.44 -24.86
C ALA A 58 -4.36 -19.98 -23.79
N ALA A 59 -4.28 -19.47 -22.55
CA ALA A 59 -5.11 -19.94 -21.43
C ALA A 59 -6.35 -19.08 -21.23
N THR A 60 -7.46 -19.69 -20.81
CA THR A 60 -8.70 -18.96 -20.46
C THR A 60 -8.51 -18.06 -19.24
N GLU A 61 -9.29 -16.98 -19.14
CA GLU A 61 -9.18 -16.00 -18.05
C GLU A 61 -9.38 -16.64 -16.67
N LEU A 62 -10.27 -17.65 -16.54
CA LEU A 62 -10.48 -18.39 -15.29
C LEU A 62 -9.25 -19.24 -14.91
N ALA A 63 -8.60 -19.89 -15.88
CA ALA A 63 -7.39 -20.66 -15.64
C ALA A 63 -6.25 -19.73 -15.19
N GLN A 64 -6.09 -18.57 -15.83
CA GLN A 64 -5.13 -17.55 -15.43
C GLN A 64 -5.37 -17.08 -13.99
N MET A 65 -6.62 -16.74 -13.64
CA MET A 65 -7.00 -16.33 -12.28
C MET A 65 -6.63 -17.39 -11.23
N LYS A 66 -7.04 -18.64 -11.44
CA LYS A 66 -6.82 -19.73 -10.48
C LYS A 66 -5.34 -20.00 -10.26
N LEU A 67 -4.55 -20.05 -11.34
CA LEU A 67 -3.11 -20.30 -11.26
C LEU A 67 -2.37 -19.15 -10.59
N LEU A 68 -2.75 -17.90 -10.87
CA LEU A 68 -2.13 -16.74 -10.25
C LEU A 68 -2.47 -16.63 -8.76
N LEU A 69 -3.73 -16.83 -8.37
CA LEU A 69 -4.11 -16.89 -6.95
C LEU A 69 -3.31 -17.99 -6.24
N GLN A 70 -3.30 -19.20 -6.79
CA GLN A 70 -2.54 -20.31 -6.20
C GLN A 70 -1.04 -20.00 -6.09
N ARG A 71 -0.48 -19.32 -7.09
CA ARG A 71 0.92 -18.86 -7.07
C ARG A 71 1.16 -17.88 -5.92
N PHE A 72 0.35 -16.83 -5.80
CA PHE A 72 0.52 -15.81 -4.78
C PHE A 72 0.37 -16.38 -3.36
N PHE A 73 -0.65 -17.20 -3.11
CA PHE A 73 -0.81 -17.86 -1.80
C PHE A 73 0.38 -18.76 -1.45
N ARG A 74 0.90 -19.55 -2.41
CA ARG A 74 2.10 -20.36 -2.20
C ARG A 74 3.34 -19.51 -1.99
N MET A 75 3.48 -18.40 -2.71
CA MET A 75 4.61 -17.49 -2.59
C MET A 75 4.64 -16.84 -1.22
N TYR A 76 3.52 -16.31 -0.74
CA TYR A 76 3.43 -15.69 0.58
C TYR A 76 3.68 -16.71 1.68
N TRP A 77 3.10 -17.91 1.56
CA TRP A 77 3.34 -18.99 2.52
C TRP A 77 4.81 -19.42 2.60
N ARG A 78 5.50 -19.52 1.44
CA ARG A 78 6.90 -19.96 1.37
C ARG A 78 7.90 -18.84 1.67
N THR A 79 7.50 -17.58 1.55
CA THR A 79 8.35 -16.42 1.89
C THR A 79 8.20 -16.09 3.37
N ALA A 80 8.69 -17.01 4.21
CA ALA A 80 8.58 -16.89 5.66
C ALA A 80 9.24 -15.60 6.17
N SER A 81 10.33 -15.14 5.56
CA SER A 81 11.02 -13.90 5.96
C SER A 81 10.14 -12.66 5.92
N TYR A 82 9.16 -12.59 5.01
CA TYR A 82 8.24 -11.46 4.95
C TYR A 82 7.14 -11.59 6.01
N ASN A 83 6.39 -12.69 5.97
CA ASN A 83 5.22 -12.86 6.84
C ASN A 83 5.57 -13.10 8.31
N LEU A 84 6.64 -13.86 8.60
CA LEU A 84 7.09 -14.07 9.98
C LEU A 84 7.62 -12.77 10.60
N THR A 85 8.35 -11.97 9.83
CA THR A 85 8.81 -10.65 10.28
C THR A 85 7.62 -9.73 10.53
N ARG A 86 6.63 -9.72 9.64
CA ARG A 86 5.38 -8.95 9.83
C ARG A 86 4.69 -9.33 11.14
N PHE A 87 4.49 -10.62 11.42
CA PHE A 87 3.86 -11.06 12.68
C PHE A 87 4.70 -10.75 13.91
N GLY A 88 6.02 -10.96 13.84
CA GLY A 88 6.94 -10.66 14.93
C GLY A 88 6.97 -9.17 15.26
N VAL A 89 7.06 -8.30 14.25
CA VAL A 89 7.04 -6.85 14.42
C VAL A 89 5.67 -6.39 14.96
N ALA A 90 4.57 -6.95 14.46
CA ALA A 90 3.22 -6.64 14.98
C ALA A 90 3.08 -6.97 16.47
N LEU A 91 3.58 -8.14 16.90
CA LEU A 91 3.56 -8.53 18.31
C LEU A 91 4.44 -7.61 19.17
N VAL A 92 5.69 -7.39 18.76
CA VAL A 92 6.63 -6.54 19.50
C VAL A 92 6.12 -5.12 19.60
N MET A 93 5.59 -4.54 18.52
CA MET A 93 5.01 -3.20 18.55
C MET A 93 3.74 -3.14 19.40
N GLY A 94 2.88 -4.15 19.34
CA GLY A 94 1.69 -4.21 20.19
C GLY A 94 2.05 -4.21 21.68
N LEU A 95 3.08 -4.96 22.07
CA LEU A 95 3.62 -4.97 23.43
C LEU A 95 4.28 -3.65 23.81
N LEU A 96 5.17 -3.13 22.97
CA LEU A 96 5.90 -1.88 23.26
C LEU A 96 4.93 -0.71 23.41
N THR A 97 4.01 -0.54 22.44
CA THR A 97 3.02 0.54 22.53
C THR A 97 2.05 0.30 23.69
N GLY A 98 1.61 -0.94 23.93
CA GLY A 98 0.78 -1.26 25.08
C GLY A 98 1.44 -0.85 26.40
N ILE A 99 2.67 -1.27 26.63
CA ILE A 99 3.43 -0.98 27.86
C ILE A 99 3.68 0.53 28.01
N THR A 100 3.95 1.24 26.92
CA THR A 100 4.20 2.70 26.95
C THR A 100 3.00 3.49 27.50
N TYR A 101 1.78 3.01 27.26
CA TYR A 101 0.54 3.66 27.69
C TYR A 101 -0.20 2.90 28.79
N LEU A 102 0.49 1.98 29.48
CA LEU A 102 -0.05 1.23 30.61
C LEU A 102 -0.54 2.16 31.72
N ASP A 103 -1.71 1.86 32.29
CA ASP A 103 -2.32 2.60 33.41
C ASP A 103 -2.50 4.11 33.18
N THR A 104 -2.71 4.53 31.92
CA THR A 104 -3.00 5.93 31.60
C THR A 104 -4.35 6.37 32.17
N ASN A 105 -4.38 7.46 32.96
CA ASN A 105 -5.63 8.03 33.45
C ASN A 105 -6.33 8.90 32.38
N TYR A 106 -7.23 8.28 31.62
CA TYR A 106 -8.06 8.92 30.59
C TYR A 106 -9.18 9.86 31.11
N SER A 107 -9.13 10.26 32.38
CA SER A 107 -10.05 11.26 32.95
C SER A 107 -9.42 12.66 33.03
N SER A 108 -8.09 12.77 32.87
CA SER A 108 -7.39 14.05 32.88
C SER A 108 -7.19 14.59 31.46
N TYR A 109 -7.15 15.92 31.30
CA TYR A 109 -6.84 16.58 30.02
C TYR A 109 -5.54 16.05 29.38
N ALA A 110 -4.51 15.85 30.20
CA ALA A 110 -3.24 15.29 29.75
C ALA A 110 -3.37 13.82 29.31
N GLY A 111 -4.12 13.01 30.07
CA GLY A 111 -4.34 11.61 29.75
C GLY A 111 -5.17 11.39 28.48
N VAL A 112 -6.20 12.22 28.24
CA VAL A 112 -6.99 12.18 27.00
C VAL A 112 -6.11 12.55 25.80
N ASN A 113 -5.31 13.62 25.90
CA ASN A 113 -4.36 13.98 24.84
C ASN A 113 -3.29 12.89 24.60
N SER A 114 -2.81 12.26 25.68
CA SER A 114 -1.91 11.10 25.58
C SER A 114 -2.59 9.93 24.85
N GLY A 115 -3.85 9.63 25.16
CA GLY A 115 -4.66 8.61 24.47
C GLY A 115 -4.89 8.91 22.99
N MET A 116 -5.17 10.16 22.64
CA MET A 116 -5.26 10.60 21.24
C MET A 116 -3.90 10.46 20.52
N GLY A 117 -2.81 10.85 21.19
CA GLY A 117 -1.45 10.68 20.69
C GLY A 117 -1.04 9.22 20.52
N MET A 118 -1.53 8.33 21.39
CA MET A 118 -1.35 6.88 21.25
C MET A 118 -2.01 6.37 19.99
N VAL A 119 -3.30 6.69 19.75
CA VAL A 119 -4.01 6.24 18.54
C VAL A 119 -3.30 6.75 17.29
N PHE A 120 -2.91 8.03 17.26
CA PHE A 120 -2.12 8.63 16.19
C PHE A 120 -0.79 7.88 15.96
N SER A 121 -0.04 7.61 17.02
CA SER A 121 1.25 6.92 16.96
C SER A 121 1.12 5.48 16.50
N VAL A 122 0.09 4.74 16.95
CA VAL A 122 -0.20 3.37 16.51
C VAL A 122 -0.41 3.32 15.01
N MET A 123 -1.28 4.19 14.46
CA MET A 123 -1.49 4.24 13.01
C MET A 123 -0.21 4.66 12.29
N GLY A 124 0.55 5.59 12.87
CA GLY A 124 1.81 6.04 12.30
C GLY A 124 2.82 4.90 12.15
N PHE A 125 3.14 4.23 13.25
CA PHE A 125 4.11 3.15 13.26
C PHE A 125 3.64 1.94 12.45
N VAL A 126 2.44 1.42 12.73
CA VAL A 126 1.95 0.21 12.05
C VAL A 126 1.75 0.48 10.55
N GLY A 127 1.25 1.67 10.19
CA GLY A 127 1.07 2.07 8.79
C GLY A 127 2.39 2.21 8.03
N VAL A 128 3.34 2.99 8.57
CA VAL A 128 4.64 3.24 7.93
C VAL A 128 5.48 1.98 7.84
N ILE A 129 5.47 1.13 8.87
CA ILE A 129 6.17 -0.17 8.84
C ILE A 129 5.59 -1.06 7.75
N SER A 130 4.27 -1.13 7.64
CA SER A 130 3.60 -1.95 6.63
C SER A 130 3.92 -1.44 5.22
N PHE A 131 3.87 -0.12 5.01
CA PHE A 131 4.32 0.52 3.77
C PHE A 131 5.76 0.12 3.40
N ASN A 132 6.72 0.36 4.30
CA ASN A 132 8.14 0.09 4.04
C ASN A 132 8.43 -1.39 3.85
N SER A 133 7.69 -2.28 4.53
CA SER A 133 7.84 -3.73 4.35
C SER A 133 7.37 -4.21 2.97
N MET A 134 6.36 -3.54 2.39
CA MET A 134 5.76 -3.92 1.11
C MET A 134 6.55 -3.42 -0.10
N VAL A 135 7.18 -2.24 -0.01
CA VAL A 135 8.01 -1.66 -1.08
C VAL A 135 9.01 -2.66 -1.71
N PRO A 136 9.91 -3.33 -0.94
CA PRO A 136 10.89 -4.24 -1.52
C PRO A 136 10.27 -5.54 -2.07
N VAL A 137 9.13 -5.97 -1.53
CA VAL A 137 8.39 -7.14 -2.03
C VAL A 137 7.77 -6.82 -3.39
N ALA A 138 7.04 -5.72 -3.49
CA ALA A 138 6.44 -5.25 -4.73
C ALA A 138 7.50 -4.98 -5.81
N ALA A 139 8.66 -4.44 -5.43
CA ALA A 139 9.75 -4.14 -6.35
C ALA A 139 10.35 -5.39 -7.01
N LYS A 140 10.54 -6.46 -6.23
CA LYS A 140 11.02 -7.76 -6.74
C LYS A 140 10.01 -8.37 -7.71
N GLU A 141 8.74 -8.33 -7.33
CA GLU A 141 7.63 -8.88 -8.12
C GLU A 141 7.41 -8.12 -9.44
N ARG A 142 7.62 -6.80 -9.45
CA ARG A 142 7.48 -5.95 -10.64
C ARG A 142 8.35 -6.41 -11.81
N GLY A 143 9.58 -6.86 -11.56
CA GLY A 143 10.47 -7.37 -12.60
C GLY A 143 9.95 -8.66 -13.26
N VAL A 144 9.43 -9.58 -12.44
CA VAL A 144 8.79 -10.82 -12.90
C VAL A 144 7.54 -10.50 -13.72
N PHE A 145 6.71 -9.58 -13.21
CA PHE A 145 5.50 -9.11 -13.89
C PHE A 145 5.78 -8.55 -15.28
N TYR A 146 6.79 -7.68 -15.45
CA TYR A 146 7.10 -7.11 -16.76
C TYR A 146 7.52 -8.16 -17.78
N ARG A 147 8.34 -9.14 -17.35
CA ARG A 147 8.76 -10.26 -18.20
C ARG A 147 7.57 -11.12 -18.64
N GLU A 148 6.72 -11.51 -17.70
CA GLU A 148 5.55 -12.36 -17.97
C GLU A 148 4.48 -11.63 -18.80
N ARG A 149 4.34 -10.32 -18.59
CA ARG A 149 3.49 -9.46 -19.40
C ARG A 149 4.02 -9.32 -20.83
N ALA A 150 5.34 -9.21 -21.03
CA ALA A 150 5.94 -9.14 -22.37
C ALA A 150 5.70 -10.44 -23.16
N ALA A 151 5.77 -11.59 -22.49
CA ALA A 151 5.48 -12.91 -23.06
C ALA A 151 3.98 -13.21 -23.25
N GLN A 152 3.07 -12.29 -22.89
CA GLN A 152 1.62 -12.50 -22.90
C GLN A 152 1.16 -13.75 -22.13
N THR A 153 1.86 -14.14 -21.06
CA THR A 153 1.55 -15.35 -20.27
C THR A 153 0.16 -15.28 -19.64
N TYR A 154 -0.25 -14.10 -19.17
CA TYR A 154 -1.56 -13.85 -18.54
C TYR A 154 -2.00 -12.38 -18.69
N ASN A 155 -3.24 -12.10 -18.32
CA ASN A 155 -3.79 -10.76 -18.23
C ASN A 155 -3.27 -10.03 -16.99
N ALA A 156 -2.82 -8.79 -17.16
CA ALA A 156 -2.33 -7.95 -16.05
C ALA A 156 -3.38 -7.80 -14.94
N PHE A 157 -4.67 -7.82 -15.30
CA PHE A 157 -5.76 -7.78 -14.34
C PHE A 157 -5.72 -8.95 -13.35
N TRP A 158 -5.49 -10.19 -13.81
CA TRP A 158 -5.47 -11.36 -12.91
C TRP A 158 -4.25 -11.38 -12.01
N TYR A 159 -3.13 -10.81 -12.47
CA TYR A 159 -1.96 -10.61 -11.61
C TYR A 159 -2.28 -9.63 -10.49
N PHE A 160 -2.82 -8.47 -10.85
CA PHE A 160 -3.29 -7.46 -9.89
C PHE A 160 -4.32 -8.04 -8.92
N PHE A 161 -5.27 -8.83 -9.41
CA PHE A 161 -6.28 -9.46 -8.55
C PHE A 161 -5.64 -10.43 -7.56
N GLY A 162 -4.73 -11.28 -8.04
CA GLY A 162 -4.00 -12.22 -7.19
C GLY A 162 -3.11 -11.55 -6.14
N SER A 163 -2.37 -10.49 -6.51
CA SER A 163 -1.53 -9.73 -5.58
C SER A 163 -2.37 -9.02 -4.52
N GLY A 164 -3.52 -8.46 -4.90
CA GLY A 164 -4.41 -7.79 -3.96
C GLY A 164 -5.04 -8.76 -2.96
N VAL A 165 -5.58 -9.88 -3.43
CA VAL A 165 -6.35 -10.83 -2.60
C VAL A 165 -5.46 -11.55 -1.59
N VAL A 166 -4.21 -11.89 -1.95
CA VAL A 166 -3.32 -12.59 -1.01
C VAL A 166 -2.94 -11.72 0.19
N GLU A 167 -2.91 -10.40 0.03
CA GLU A 167 -2.51 -9.46 1.09
C GLU A 167 -3.51 -9.48 2.27
N ILE A 168 -4.81 -9.41 1.94
CA ILE A 168 -5.92 -9.28 2.89
C ILE A 168 -5.81 -10.24 4.10
N PRO A 169 -5.73 -11.57 3.94
CA PRO A 169 -5.71 -12.48 5.09
C PRO A 169 -4.46 -12.31 5.96
N TYR A 170 -3.30 -12.01 5.40
CA TYR A 170 -2.07 -11.82 6.17
C TYR A 170 -2.08 -10.50 6.94
N THR A 171 -2.58 -9.43 6.33
CA THR A 171 -2.74 -8.12 6.98
C THR A 171 -3.72 -8.21 8.15
N PHE A 172 -4.88 -8.81 7.93
CA PHE A 172 -5.88 -9.01 8.99
C PHE A 172 -5.34 -9.89 10.13
N ALA A 173 -4.58 -10.95 9.82
CA ALA A 173 -3.95 -11.76 10.85
C ALA A 173 -2.89 -10.96 11.64
N ALA A 174 -2.08 -10.14 10.97
CA ALA A 174 -1.01 -9.38 11.62
C ALA A 174 -1.57 -8.30 12.55
N VAL A 175 -2.59 -7.59 12.09
CA VAL A 175 -3.28 -6.58 12.90
C VAL A 175 -4.01 -7.24 14.08
N LEU A 176 -4.51 -8.47 13.94
CA LEU A 176 -5.12 -9.20 15.05
C LEU A 176 -4.09 -9.53 16.13
N VAL A 177 -2.88 -9.97 15.73
CA VAL A 177 -1.76 -10.22 16.66
C VAL A 177 -1.40 -8.94 17.42
N PHE A 178 -1.28 -7.81 16.70
CA PHE A 178 -1.05 -6.50 17.33
C PHE A 178 -2.15 -6.15 18.34
N MET A 179 -3.42 -6.23 17.91
CA MET A 179 -4.58 -5.85 18.71
C MET A 179 -4.76 -6.73 19.95
N ALA A 180 -4.50 -8.04 19.83
CA ALA A 180 -4.61 -8.98 20.94
C ALA A 180 -3.63 -8.65 22.08
N ALA A 181 -2.46 -8.09 21.78
CA ALA A 181 -1.52 -7.60 22.78
C ALA A 181 -1.86 -6.17 23.22
N PHE A 182 -1.97 -5.25 22.27
CA PHE A 182 -2.12 -3.81 22.52
C PHE A 182 -3.38 -3.47 23.32
N TYR A 183 -4.54 -3.90 22.85
CA TYR A 183 -5.85 -3.45 23.35
C TYR A 183 -6.07 -3.74 24.85
N PRO A 184 -5.79 -4.96 25.38
CA PRO A 184 -5.94 -5.21 26.80
C PRO A 184 -4.88 -4.52 27.66
N ILE A 185 -3.63 -4.38 27.18
CA ILE A 185 -2.54 -3.76 27.97
C ILE A 185 -2.83 -2.27 28.22
N VAL A 186 -3.38 -1.56 27.23
CA VAL A 186 -3.76 -0.14 27.42
C VAL A 186 -5.05 0.05 28.22
N GLY A 187 -5.68 -1.04 28.67
CA GLY A 187 -6.88 -1.01 29.49
C GLY A 187 -8.18 -0.73 28.72
N PHE A 188 -8.18 -0.88 27.39
CA PHE A 188 -9.40 -0.78 26.60
C PHE A 188 -10.27 -2.03 26.76
N THR A 189 -11.59 -1.84 26.78
CA THR A 189 -12.58 -2.91 27.01
C THR A 189 -13.68 -2.88 25.96
N GLY A 190 -14.54 -3.92 25.95
CA GLY A 190 -15.68 -4.02 25.05
C GLY A 190 -15.37 -4.76 23.73
N ALA A 191 -16.13 -5.83 23.47
CA ALA A 191 -15.94 -6.65 22.26
C ALA A 191 -16.30 -5.89 20.97
N TYR A 192 -17.38 -5.12 20.97
CA TYR A 192 -17.77 -4.31 19.82
C TYR A 192 -16.67 -3.30 19.46
N ALA A 193 -16.20 -2.52 20.43
CA ALA A 193 -15.12 -1.56 20.23
C ALA A 193 -13.83 -2.23 19.75
N PHE A 194 -13.46 -3.40 20.30
CA PHE A 194 -12.30 -4.18 19.86
C PHE A 194 -12.39 -4.55 18.37
N PHE A 195 -13.50 -5.16 17.94
CA PHE A 195 -13.65 -5.60 16.54
C PHE A 195 -13.80 -4.42 15.56
N THR A 196 -14.43 -3.32 15.98
CA THR A 196 -14.51 -2.11 15.16
C THR A 196 -13.15 -1.45 15.01
N PHE A 197 -12.37 -1.33 16.10
CA PHE A 197 -11.00 -0.83 16.05
C PHE A 197 -10.12 -1.72 15.17
N TYR A 198 -10.21 -3.04 15.36
CA TYR A 198 -9.49 -4.03 14.57
C TYR A 198 -9.79 -3.91 13.06
N LEU A 199 -11.06 -3.78 12.69
CA LEU A 199 -11.47 -3.64 11.29
C LEU A 199 -10.90 -2.36 10.67
N ILE A 200 -11.08 -1.21 11.32
CA ILE A 200 -10.62 0.09 10.80
C ILE A 200 -9.09 0.11 10.70
N LEU A 201 -8.39 -0.38 11.72
CA LEU A 201 -6.93 -0.47 11.69
C LEU A 201 -6.47 -1.40 10.56
N SER A 202 -7.13 -2.55 10.37
CA SER A 202 -6.82 -3.48 9.28
C SER A 202 -7.00 -2.85 7.90
N LEU A 203 -8.08 -2.10 7.69
CA LEU A 203 -8.33 -1.36 6.45
C LEU A 203 -7.27 -0.27 6.21
N TYR A 204 -6.86 0.43 7.25
CA TYR A 204 -5.82 1.46 7.15
C TYR A 204 -4.44 0.86 6.84
N VAL A 205 -4.09 -0.25 7.48
CA VAL A 205 -2.84 -0.98 7.17
C VAL A 205 -2.86 -1.50 5.73
N LEU A 206 -3.99 -2.06 5.30
CA LEU A 206 -4.16 -2.53 3.92
C LEU A 206 -4.05 -1.38 2.91
N PHE A 207 -4.60 -0.21 3.24
CA PHE A 207 -4.42 1.01 2.45
C PHE A 207 -2.94 1.36 2.29
N GLN A 208 -2.15 1.31 3.37
CA GLN A 208 -0.71 1.62 3.35
C GLN A 208 0.09 0.62 2.50
N GLU A 209 -0.23 -0.67 2.59
CA GLU A 209 0.43 -1.71 1.77
C GLU A 209 0.12 -1.53 0.28
N TYR A 210 -1.13 -1.22 -0.07
CA TYR A 210 -1.50 -0.95 -1.45
C TYR A 210 -0.96 0.38 -1.97
N LEU A 211 -0.80 1.38 -1.10
CA LEU A 211 -0.12 2.62 -1.45
C LEU A 211 1.36 2.36 -1.77
N ALA A 212 2.03 1.48 -1.01
CA ALA A 212 3.39 1.05 -1.33
C ALA A 212 3.47 0.35 -2.69
N GLU A 213 2.56 -0.59 -2.97
CA GLU A 213 2.50 -1.25 -4.28
C GLU A 213 2.26 -0.22 -5.40
N PHE A 214 1.32 0.71 -5.23
CA PHE A 214 1.06 1.78 -6.20
C PHE A 214 2.32 2.59 -6.51
N VAL A 215 3.00 3.09 -5.48
CA VAL A 215 4.17 3.95 -5.63
C VAL A 215 5.32 3.19 -6.30
N VAL A 216 5.49 1.90 -6.00
CA VAL A 216 6.48 1.03 -6.68
C VAL A 216 6.16 0.84 -8.16
N PHE A 217 4.90 0.69 -8.55
CA PHE A 217 4.54 0.58 -9.97
C PHE A 217 4.57 1.93 -10.69
N LEU A 218 4.45 3.04 -9.95
CA LEU A 218 4.55 4.40 -10.46
C LEU A 218 6.00 4.86 -10.70
N SER A 219 6.94 4.45 -9.85
CA SER A 219 8.34 4.91 -9.90
C SER A 219 9.21 4.04 -10.83
N PRO A 220 10.36 4.53 -11.31
CA PRO A 220 11.30 3.71 -12.09
C PRO A 220 12.17 2.79 -11.21
N ASN A 221 12.56 3.22 -10.01
CA ASN A 221 13.39 2.46 -9.08
C ASN A 221 12.82 2.49 -7.65
N VAL A 222 13.42 1.69 -6.76
CA VAL A 222 12.92 1.48 -5.38
C VAL A 222 13.20 2.72 -4.54
N GLU A 223 14.33 3.35 -4.75
CA GLU A 223 14.77 4.53 -4.02
C GLU A 223 13.82 5.71 -4.24
N ILE A 224 13.37 5.95 -5.48
CA ILE A 224 12.35 6.96 -5.77
C ILE A 224 11.00 6.56 -5.17
N ALA A 225 10.67 5.26 -5.14
CA ALA A 225 9.43 4.79 -4.52
C ALA A 225 9.40 5.12 -3.01
N GLU A 226 10.52 4.87 -2.31
CA GLU A 226 10.67 5.16 -0.89
C GLU A 226 10.59 6.66 -0.61
N ILE A 227 11.27 7.50 -1.40
CA ILE A 227 11.21 8.96 -1.26
C ILE A 227 9.79 9.48 -1.48
N LEU A 228 9.10 9.04 -2.53
CA LEU A 228 7.71 9.41 -2.78
C LEU A 228 6.79 8.97 -1.64
N GLY A 229 6.96 7.73 -1.17
CA GLY A 229 6.24 7.18 -0.02
C GLY A 229 6.43 8.02 1.24
N MET A 230 7.68 8.44 1.52
CA MET A 230 8.02 9.28 2.65
C MET A 230 7.34 10.64 2.58
N VAL A 231 7.38 11.30 1.42
CA VAL A 231 6.74 12.62 1.22
C VAL A 231 5.23 12.52 1.39
N VAL A 232 4.59 11.51 0.79
CA VAL A 232 3.13 11.29 0.90
C VAL A 232 2.74 11.03 2.35
N ASN A 233 3.47 10.16 3.06
CA ASN A 233 3.20 9.87 4.46
C ASN A 233 3.42 11.10 5.34
N LEU A 234 4.48 11.88 5.13
CA LEU A 234 4.74 13.12 5.87
C LEU A 234 3.57 14.11 5.76
N ILE A 235 3.08 14.37 4.55
CA ILE A 235 1.93 15.24 4.30
C ILE A 235 0.68 14.66 5.01
N THR A 236 0.46 13.36 4.86
CA THR A 236 -0.65 12.64 5.49
C THR A 236 -0.63 12.80 7.03
N PHE A 237 0.54 12.68 7.67
CA PHE A 237 0.67 12.86 9.12
C PHE A 237 0.41 14.30 9.56
N LEU A 238 1.03 15.27 8.88
CA LEU A 238 0.96 16.69 9.24
C LEU A 238 -0.48 17.23 9.13
N PHE A 239 -1.23 16.79 8.14
CA PHE A 239 -2.61 17.24 7.87
C PHE A 239 -3.67 16.23 8.32
N SER A 240 -3.35 15.34 9.26
CA SER A 240 -4.30 14.37 9.85
C SER A 240 -5.30 14.99 10.83
N GLY A 241 -5.03 16.22 11.29
CA GLY A 241 -5.85 16.94 12.26
C GLY A 241 -5.64 16.52 13.72
N PHE A 242 -4.55 15.84 14.05
CA PHE A 242 -4.11 15.60 15.43
C PHE A 242 -3.20 16.72 15.96
N SER A 243 -2.04 16.93 15.33
CA SER A 243 -1.05 17.93 15.71
C SER A 243 -0.54 18.66 14.47
N PRO A 244 -1.10 19.84 14.13
CA PRO A 244 -2.10 20.60 14.89
C PRO A 244 -3.51 19.97 14.86
N PRO A 245 -4.38 20.28 15.84
CA PRO A 245 -5.77 19.85 15.84
C PRO A 245 -6.53 20.37 14.62
N ALA A 246 -7.53 19.63 14.15
CA ALA A 246 -8.27 19.94 12.92
C ALA A 246 -8.85 21.37 12.88
N VAL A 247 -9.31 21.90 14.02
CA VAL A 247 -9.84 23.28 14.11
C VAL A 247 -8.80 24.38 13.92
N ALA A 248 -7.54 24.08 14.21
CA ALA A 248 -6.42 25.01 14.09
C ALA A 248 -5.79 25.00 12.69
N LEU A 249 -6.25 24.14 11.78
CA LEU A 249 -5.75 24.09 10.41
C LEU A 249 -6.18 25.34 9.62
N PRO A 250 -5.24 26.07 8.98
CA PRO A 250 -5.57 27.21 8.12
C PRO A 250 -6.51 26.81 6.98
N GLU A 251 -7.42 27.71 6.59
CA GLU A 251 -8.45 27.40 5.57
C GLU A 251 -7.86 26.96 4.23
N GLY A 252 -6.73 27.54 3.80
CA GLY A 252 -6.07 27.21 2.54
C GLY A 252 -5.54 25.77 2.43
N VAL A 253 -5.36 25.06 3.56
CA VAL A 253 -4.87 23.67 3.59
C VAL A 253 -5.93 22.66 4.04
N LYS A 254 -7.15 23.11 4.37
CA LYS A 254 -8.25 22.22 4.81
C LYS A 254 -8.64 21.20 3.75
N TRP A 255 -8.44 21.48 2.46
CA TRP A 255 -8.69 20.51 1.40
C TRP A 255 -7.78 19.27 1.52
N ILE A 256 -6.53 19.42 2.01
CA ILE A 256 -5.60 18.30 2.23
C ILE A 256 -6.16 17.41 3.34
N TYR A 257 -6.62 18.02 4.44
CA TYR A 257 -7.27 17.31 5.54
C TYR A 257 -8.48 16.47 5.06
N THR A 258 -9.28 17.00 4.13
CA THR A 258 -10.45 16.32 3.56
C THR A 258 -10.08 15.16 2.62
N ILE A 259 -8.98 15.23 1.88
CA ILE A 259 -8.56 14.11 0.99
C ILE A 259 -7.63 13.11 1.68
N ASN A 260 -7.40 13.27 2.97
CA ASN A 260 -6.43 12.48 3.72
C ASN A 260 -7.07 11.25 4.38
N PRO A 261 -6.71 10.02 3.98
CA PRO A 261 -7.28 8.80 4.56
C PRO A 261 -6.92 8.60 6.05
N LEU A 262 -5.79 9.15 6.52
CA LEU A 262 -5.41 9.08 7.92
C LEU A 262 -6.36 9.89 8.80
N THR A 263 -6.88 11.02 8.32
CA THR A 263 -7.89 11.84 9.04
C THR A 263 -9.11 11.00 9.43
N TYR A 264 -9.67 10.27 8.46
CA TYR A 264 -10.86 9.44 8.66
C TYR A 264 -10.56 8.24 9.57
N SER A 265 -9.40 7.61 9.37
CA SER A 265 -8.96 6.47 10.18
C SER A 265 -8.73 6.88 11.64
N LEU A 266 -8.05 8.01 11.86
CA LEU A 266 -7.82 8.59 13.19
C LEU A 266 -9.13 8.91 13.88
N SER A 267 -10.02 9.63 13.21
CA SER A 267 -11.32 10.02 13.75
C SER A 267 -12.15 8.81 14.14
N ALA A 268 -12.21 7.79 13.29
CA ALA A 268 -12.97 6.57 13.57
C ALA A 268 -12.35 5.75 14.72
N LEU A 269 -11.03 5.55 14.74
CA LEU A 269 -10.37 4.79 15.81
C LEU A 269 -10.43 5.51 17.16
N ALA A 270 -10.21 6.83 17.17
CA ALA A 270 -10.27 7.62 18.39
C ALA A 270 -11.68 7.61 19.00
N THR A 271 -12.70 7.81 18.17
CA THR A 271 -14.08 7.87 18.66
C THR A 271 -14.61 6.51 19.11
N VAL A 272 -14.17 5.39 18.51
CA VAL A 272 -14.52 4.04 18.98
C VAL A 272 -14.18 3.84 20.47
N VAL A 273 -13.12 4.46 20.96
CA VAL A 273 -12.66 4.29 22.35
C VAL A 273 -13.06 5.46 23.24
N PHE A 274 -12.91 6.69 22.75
CA PHE A 274 -13.07 7.92 23.55
C PHE A 274 -14.39 8.65 23.28
N GLY A 275 -15.12 8.29 22.21
CA GLY A 275 -16.31 9.01 21.77
C GLY A 275 -17.64 8.38 22.22
N ASP A 276 -17.64 7.13 22.71
CA ASP A 276 -18.87 6.47 23.13
C ASP A 276 -19.36 7.02 24.48
N CYS A 277 -20.62 7.48 24.49
CA CYS A 277 -21.31 7.93 25.69
C CYS A 277 -22.83 7.67 25.56
N PRO A 278 -23.30 6.47 25.94
CA PRO A 278 -24.71 6.08 25.77
C PRO A 278 -25.66 6.72 26.80
N SER A 279 -25.15 7.11 27.98
CA SER A 279 -25.93 7.77 29.03
C SER A 279 -25.00 8.52 29.99
N ASP A 280 -25.45 9.64 30.56
CA ASP A 280 -24.66 10.51 31.46
C ASP A 280 -24.09 9.80 32.71
N ASN A 281 -24.70 8.68 33.13
CA ASN A 281 -24.24 7.87 34.27
C ASN A 281 -23.37 6.66 33.87
N SER A 282 -22.93 6.57 32.60
CA SER A 282 -22.09 5.48 32.13
C SER A 282 -20.63 5.68 32.57
N ASN A 283 -19.96 4.59 32.94
CA ASN A 283 -18.52 4.57 33.24
C ASN A 283 -17.63 4.62 31.99
N ALA A 284 -18.23 4.74 30.79
CA ALA A 284 -17.52 4.89 29.53
C ALA A 284 -16.60 6.13 29.54
N ILE A 285 -15.45 6.03 28.87
CA ILE A 285 -14.44 7.08 28.89
C ILE A 285 -15.01 8.38 28.31
N GLY A 286 -15.84 8.30 27.26
CA GLY A 286 -16.44 9.45 26.60
C GLY A 286 -17.35 10.30 27.50
N CYS A 287 -18.02 9.70 28.49
CA CYS A 287 -18.91 10.40 29.41
C CYS A 287 -18.19 11.08 30.59
N ARG A 288 -16.91 10.78 30.81
CA ARG A 288 -16.18 11.33 31.96
C ARG A 288 -15.93 12.82 31.76
N ARG A 289 -16.13 13.58 32.84
CA ARG A 289 -15.73 14.99 32.88
C ARG A 289 -14.23 15.07 32.99
N MET A 290 -13.61 15.87 32.13
CA MET A 290 -12.16 16.01 32.14
C MET A 290 -11.68 16.83 33.34
N GLU A 291 -10.62 16.35 33.98
CA GLU A 291 -9.92 17.03 35.06
C GLU A 291 -8.74 17.85 34.50
N ASN A 292 -8.35 18.92 35.21
CA ASN A 292 -7.20 19.78 34.87
C ASN A 292 -7.29 20.41 33.47
N VAL A 293 -8.49 20.80 33.08
CA VAL A 293 -8.76 21.43 31.77
C VAL A 293 -8.22 22.88 31.76
N PRO A 294 -7.52 23.32 30.69
CA PRO A 294 -7.07 24.70 30.56
C PRO A 294 -8.23 25.71 30.57
N PRO A 295 -8.03 26.96 31.06
CA PRO A 295 -9.08 27.99 31.11
C PRO A 295 -9.70 28.38 29.75
N ALA A 296 -9.04 28.02 28.64
CA ALA A 296 -9.52 28.26 27.28
C ALA A 296 -10.70 27.36 26.87
N LEU A 297 -10.94 26.26 27.60
CA LEU A 297 -12.02 25.30 27.33
C LEU A 297 -13.13 25.41 28.38
N PRO A 298 -14.39 25.06 28.03
CA PRO A 298 -15.50 25.07 28.98
C PRO A 298 -15.25 24.21 30.22
N SER A 299 -15.67 24.70 31.39
CA SER A 299 -15.56 23.95 32.64
C SER A 299 -16.50 22.75 32.67
N GLY A 300 -15.99 21.59 33.06
CA GLY A 300 -16.77 20.35 33.15
C GLY A 300 -17.05 19.66 31.80
N ILE A 301 -16.34 20.06 30.73
CA ILE A 301 -16.41 19.42 29.42
C ILE A 301 -16.13 17.91 29.51
N THR A 302 -16.92 17.12 28.78
CA THR A 302 -16.73 15.67 28.69
C THR A 302 -15.65 15.31 27.66
N VAL A 303 -15.08 14.11 27.77
CA VAL A 303 -14.10 13.63 26.78
C VAL A 303 -14.69 13.63 25.37
N LYS A 304 -15.95 13.19 25.22
CA LYS A 304 -16.66 13.23 23.93
C LYS A 304 -16.73 14.64 23.36
N GLU A 305 -17.25 15.61 24.12
CA GLU A 305 -17.38 17.00 23.66
C GLU A 305 -16.02 17.61 23.30
N TYR A 306 -14.96 17.24 24.03
CA TYR A 306 -13.61 17.67 23.70
C TYR A 306 -13.11 17.14 22.36
N LEU A 307 -13.39 15.87 22.04
CA LEU A 307 -13.06 15.29 20.73
C LEU A 307 -13.82 16.01 19.60
N GLU A 308 -15.09 16.33 19.82
CA GLU A 308 -15.94 17.03 18.85
C GLU A 308 -15.47 18.47 18.63
N ILE A 309 -15.16 19.21 19.70
CA ILE A 309 -14.78 20.64 19.61
C ILE A 309 -13.33 20.82 19.16
N ASN A 310 -12.39 20.03 19.67
CA ASN A 310 -10.96 20.25 19.41
C ASN A 310 -10.47 19.51 18.16
N PHE A 311 -10.96 18.29 17.92
CA PHE A 311 -10.47 17.43 16.84
C PHE A 311 -11.47 17.23 15.69
N LEU A 312 -12.71 17.72 15.81
CA LEU A 312 -13.80 17.50 14.86
C LEU A 312 -14.12 16.01 14.66
N MET A 313 -14.07 15.22 15.74
CA MET A 313 -14.24 13.78 15.70
C MET A 313 -15.53 13.36 16.39
N ASN A 314 -16.53 12.94 15.60
CA ASN A 314 -17.85 12.55 16.09
C ASN A 314 -18.01 11.01 16.11
N HIS A 315 -18.53 10.47 17.22
CA HIS A 315 -18.78 9.02 17.36
C HIS A 315 -19.83 8.48 16.37
N SER A 316 -20.83 9.29 16.00
CA SER A 316 -21.85 8.88 15.01
C SER A 316 -21.29 8.64 13.60
N GLU A 317 -20.07 9.10 13.33
CA GLU A 317 -19.49 9.13 11.99
C GLU A 317 -18.53 7.97 11.72
N ILE A 318 -18.33 7.07 12.69
CA ILE A 318 -17.41 5.93 12.59
C ILE A 318 -17.60 5.16 11.28
N TRP A 319 -18.84 4.76 10.96
CA TRP A 319 -19.13 3.96 9.76
C TRP A 319 -19.00 4.75 8.46
N ARG A 320 -19.27 6.06 8.51
CA ARG A 320 -19.04 6.94 7.36
C ARG A 320 -17.54 7.06 7.07
N ASN A 321 -16.74 7.30 8.11
CA ASN A 321 -15.29 7.41 8.00
C ASN A 321 -14.66 6.08 7.57
N CYS A 322 -15.14 4.95 8.09
CA CYS A 322 -14.75 3.60 7.66
C CYS A 322 -15.07 3.35 6.18
N SER A 323 -16.25 3.77 5.71
CA SER A 323 -16.65 3.64 4.30
C SER A 323 -15.78 4.51 3.38
N ILE A 324 -15.43 5.72 3.81
CA ILE A 324 -14.52 6.61 3.07
C ILE A 324 -13.12 5.97 2.97
N LEU A 325 -12.60 5.41 4.07
CA LEU A 325 -11.34 4.68 4.07
C LEU A 325 -11.36 3.49 3.10
N PHE A 326 -12.44 2.70 3.12
CA PHE A 326 -12.62 1.61 2.16
C PHE A 326 -12.62 2.12 0.70
N ALA A 327 -13.27 3.26 0.43
CA ALA A 327 -13.23 3.87 -0.89
C ALA A 327 -11.80 4.28 -1.30
N PHE A 328 -10.98 4.80 -0.37
CA PHE A 328 -9.56 5.09 -0.63
C PHE A 328 -8.74 3.83 -0.93
N VAL A 329 -8.99 2.72 -0.24
CA VAL A 329 -8.38 1.41 -0.53
C VAL A 329 -8.66 1.01 -1.98
N ILE A 330 -9.93 1.06 -2.40
CA ILE A 330 -10.34 0.72 -3.77
C ILE A 330 -9.75 1.71 -4.79
N PHE A 331 -9.71 3.00 -4.46
CA PHE A 331 -9.15 4.03 -5.33
C PHE A 331 -7.66 3.80 -5.62
N VAL A 332 -6.85 3.57 -4.59
CA VAL A 332 -5.41 3.27 -4.76
C VAL A 332 -5.19 1.97 -5.52
N ARG A 333 -6.04 0.95 -5.30
CA ARG A 333 -6.02 -0.28 -6.12
C ARG A 333 -6.33 0.01 -7.59
N GLY A 334 -7.32 0.87 -7.87
CA GLY A 334 -7.62 1.32 -9.23
C GLY A 334 -6.42 2.00 -9.89
N LEU A 335 -5.77 2.93 -9.19
CA LEU A 335 -4.55 3.59 -9.68
C LEU A 335 -3.40 2.61 -9.91
N THR A 336 -3.23 1.61 -9.03
CA THR A 336 -2.23 0.54 -9.19
C THR A 336 -2.49 -0.28 -10.45
N LEU A 337 -3.73 -0.65 -10.73
CA LEU A 337 -4.09 -1.37 -11.95
C LEU A 337 -3.78 -0.55 -13.21
N LEU A 338 -4.07 0.76 -13.19
CA LEU A 338 -3.73 1.67 -14.29
C LEU A 338 -2.21 1.77 -14.48
N ALA A 339 -1.45 1.93 -13.39
CA ALA A 339 0.01 1.95 -13.42
C ALA A 339 0.57 0.64 -14.01
N MET A 340 0.11 -0.51 -13.51
CA MET A 340 0.49 -1.83 -14.03
C MET A 340 0.14 -2.03 -15.51
N ARG A 341 -0.91 -1.37 -16.02
CA ARG A 341 -1.35 -1.49 -17.41
C ARG A 341 -0.64 -0.53 -18.36
N PHE A 342 -0.34 0.69 -17.94
CA PHE A 342 0.17 1.72 -18.84
C PHE A 342 1.66 2.02 -18.68
N LEU A 343 2.22 1.82 -17.49
CA LEU A 343 3.64 2.08 -17.22
C LEU A 343 4.47 0.82 -17.46
N ASN A 344 5.66 1.02 -18.04
CA ASN A 344 6.70 0.01 -18.14
C ASN A 344 8.07 0.69 -18.14
N HIS A 345 8.75 0.59 -17.01
CA HIS A 345 10.04 1.23 -16.76
C HIS A 345 11.25 0.42 -17.29
N GLN A 346 11.05 -0.71 -17.99
CA GLN A 346 12.12 -1.46 -18.67
C GLN A 346 12.40 -0.98 -20.10
N LYS A 347 11.49 -0.22 -20.71
CA LYS A 347 11.72 0.39 -22.01
C LYS A 347 12.54 1.66 -21.79
N LYS A 348 13.82 1.61 -22.15
CA LYS A 348 14.68 2.81 -22.23
C LYS A 348 14.22 3.73 -23.34
#